data_AF-A0A2S4VS20-F1
#
_entry.id   AF-A0A2S4VS20-F1
#
_cell.length_a   1.000
_cell.length_b   1.000
_cell.length_c   1.000
_cell.angle_alpha   90.00
_cell.angle_beta   90.00
_cell.angle_gamma   90.00
#
_symmetry.space_group_name_H-M   'P 1'
#
loop_
_entity.id
_entity.type
_entity.pdbx_description
1 polymer ?
#
loop_
_entity_poly.entity_id
_entity_poly.type
_entity_poly.pdbx_seq_one_letter_code
_entity_poly.pdbx_strand_id
1 'polypeptide(L)'
;MFVETNRRSGKNKIIDFVEPFKQSDDDRMDAFAITPVCLWIALSLDNLLGYIPLDQDDPNVRTEKLREEEKNFTTCLCSNCDPEGAKNLVEGFKYLTTDNFAENITSRNLLFDIPVSMVVPKATTTQSPVKADTGKEPLDEELETFAEFLVSEFAQFHYTQINPEYSEFEPEEHFAIFEAQRVVVGFCGGVSNKVLEDLVGGGAHDTQMVHLLERLKEYTGKASYLDYVRQLEVEREQAEEEKRKKVAARNEATLERRRQKAEETKRKNVEKAEANKRQRLMSRTKN
;
A
#
# COMPACT_ATOMS: atom_id res chain seq x y z
N MET A 1 -18.98 19.03 -8.92
CA MET A 1 -18.83 18.89 -7.46
C MET A 1 -18.49 17.43 -7.19
N PHE A 2 -17.40 17.14 -6.48
CA PHE A 2 -17.04 15.78 -6.09
C PHE A 2 -17.52 15.54 -4.67
N VAL A 3 -18.32 14.50 -4.51
CA VAL A 3 -18.85 14.09 -3.21
C VAL A 3 -18.59 12.60 -3.04
N GLU A 4 -18.10 12.21 -1.87
CA GLU A 4 -17.93 10.79 -1.55
C GLU A 4 -19.27 10.08 -1.56
N THR A 5 -19.37 8.99 -2.33
CA THR A 5 -20.61 8.21 -2.48
C THR A 5 -21.01 7.44 -1.22
N ASN A 6 -20.05 7.12 -0.34
CA ASN A 6 -20.31 6.49 0.94
C ASN A 6 -19.51 7.16 2.04
N ARG A 7 -20.21 7.76 3.01
CA ARG A 7 -19.61 8.43 4.15
C ARG A 7 -19.75 7.61 5.42
N ARG A 8 -18.68 7.57 6.20
CA ARG A 8 -18.71 6.96 7.54
C ARG A 8 -19.68 7.77 8.40
N SER A 9 -20.65 7.10 9.02
CA SER A 9 -21.76 7.69 9.79
C SER A 9 -22.75 8.61 9.04
N GLY A 10 -22.64 8.73 7.70
CA GLY A 10 -23.59 9.48 6.90
C GLY A 10 -24.79 8.65 6.42
N LYS A 11 -25.83 9.33 5.93
CA LYS A 11 -26.99 8.75 5.25
C LYS A 11 -26.63 8.38 3.82
N ASN A 12 -26.39 7.10 3.58
CA ASN A 12 -25.88 6.60 2.29
C ASN A 12 -26.99 6.04 1.38
N LYS A 13 -28.24 6.02 1.85
CA LYS A 13 -29.41 5.58 1.09
C LYS A 13 -30.56 6.56 1.24
N ILE A 14 -31.38 6.69 0.22
CA ILE A 14 -32.56 7.56 0.23
C ILE A 14 -33.50 7.21 1.40
N ILE A 15 -33.64 5.93 1.74
CA ILE A 15 -34.49 5.46 2.85
C ILE A 15 -34.01 5.94 4.23
N ASP A 16 -32.76 6.36 4.36
CA ASP A 16 -32.21 6.88 5.62
C ASP A 16 -32.72 8.32 5.91
N PHE A 17 -33.35 8.97 4.92
CA PHE A 17 -33.97 10.29 5.03
C PHE A 17 -35.45 10.17 5.39
N VAL A 18 -35.73 10.08 6.70
CA VAL A 18 -37.10 9.94 7.24
C VAL A 18 -37.98 11.16 6.94
N GLU A 19 -37.42 12.36 7.03
CA GLU A 19 -38.07 13.63 6.67
C GLU A 19 -37.29 14.31 5.52
N PRO A 20 -37.51 13.92 4.25
CA PRO A 20 -36.64 14.33 3.14
C PRO A 20 -36.62 15.84 2.86
N PHE A 21 -37.64 16.58 3.32
CA PHE A 21 -37.74 18.04 3.17
C PHE A 21 -37.13 18.83 4.34
N LYS A 22 -36.71 18.15 5.42
CA LYS A 22 -36.11 18.77 6.60
C LYS A 22 -34.72 18.18 6.79
N GLN A 23 -33.74 18.83 6.19
CA GLN A 23 -32.36 18.38 6.20
C GLN A 23 -31.52 19.32 7.07
N SER A 24 -30.75 18.77 8.00
CA SER A 24 -29.63 19.50 8.63
C SER A 24 -28.52 19.78 7.62
N ASP A 25 -27.51 20.56 7.99
CA ASP A 25 -26.34 20.80 7.13
C ASP A 25 -25.64 19.49 6.74
N ASP A 26 -25.50 18.56 7.69
CA ASP A 26 -24.93 17.23 7.43
C ASP A 26 -25.82 16.41 6.49
N ASP A 27 -27.14 16.43 6.72
CA ASP A 27 -28.10 15.72 5.87
C ASP A 27 -28.09 16.26 4.43
N ARG A 28 -27.92 17.56 4.24
CA ARG A 28 -27.82 18.17 2.90
C ARG A 28 -26.57 17.70 2.18
N MET A 29 -25.43 17.61 2.90
CA MET A 29 -24.19 17.12 2.32
C MET A 29 -24.28 15.62 1.95
N ASP A 30 -25.00 14.83 2.74
CA ASP A 30 -25.25 13.42 2.45
C ASP A 30 -26.25 13.25 1.31
N ALA A 31 -27.29 14.08 1.25
CA ALA A 31 -28.26 14.08 0.16
C ALA A 31 -27.63 14.45 -1.18
N PHE A 32 -26.65 15.38 -1.19
CA PHE A 32 -25.87 15.72 -2.37
C PHE A 32 -25.08 14.53 -2.93
N ALA A 33 -24.64 13.60 -2.07
CA ALA A 33 -23.87 12.43 -2.49
C ALA A 33 -24.73 11.40 -3.24
N ILE A 34 -26.03 11.36 -2.97
CA ILE A 34 -26.93 10.29 -3.43
C ILE A 34 -28.10 10.78 -4.28
N THR A 35 -28.29 12.10 -4.42
CA THR A 35 -29.42 12.65 -5.17
C THR A 35 -29.42 12.17 -6.62
N PRO A 36 -30.56 11.68 -7.14
CA PRO A 36 -30.70 11.31 -8.55
C PRO A 36 -31.04 12.51 -9.45
N VAL A 37 -31.13 13.73 -8.89
CA VAL A 37 -31.60 14.93 -9.59
C VAL A 37 -30.42 15.68 -10.24
N CYS A 38 -30.65 16.41 -11.33
CA CYS A 38 -29.68 17.33 -11.90
C CYS A 38 -29.07 18.24 -10.83
N LEU A 39 -27.74 18.35 -10.78
CA LEU A 39 -27.05 19.12 -9.72
C LEU A 39 -27.33 20.62 -9.77
N TRP A 40 -27.62 21.19 -10.95
CA TRP A 40 -28.03 22.61 -11.03
C TRP A 40 -29.39 22.84 -10.40
N ILE A 41 -30.35 21.97 -10.69
CA ILE A 41 -31.68 21.99 -10.08
C ILE A 41 -31.58 21.76 -8.57
N ALA A 42 -30.83 20.73 -8.15
CA ALA A 42 -30.63 20.44 -6.73
C ALA A 42 -30.02 21.63 -5.97
N LEU A 43 -28.99 22.27 -6.52
CA LEU A 43 -28.36 23.45 -5.91
C LEU A 43 -29.29 24.66 -5.89
N SER A 44 -30.10 24.86 -6.93
CA SER A 44 -31.10 25.92 -6.97
C SER A 44 -32.15 25.73 -5.87
N LEU A 45 -32.66 24.51 -5.71
CA LEU A 45 -33.65 24.17 -4.69
C LEU A 45 -33.08 24.25 -3.27
N ASP A 46 -31.83 23.85 -3.05
CA ASP A 46 -31.17 24.06 -1.74
C ASP A 46 -31.08 25.54 -1.38
N ASN A 47 -30.64 26.37 -2.33
CA ASN A 47 -30.53 27.80 -2.10
C ASN A 47 -31.88 28.49 -1.87
N LEU A 48 -32.97 28.01 -2.48
CA LEU A 48 -34.30 28.62 -2.39
C LEU A 48 -35.15 28.06 -1.25
N LEU A 49 -35.07 26.74 -0.99
CA LEU A 49 -35.97 26.01 -0.10
C LEU A 49 -35.25 25.33 1.07
N GLY A 50 -33.92 25.27 1.06
CA GLY A 50 -33.12 24.74 2.16
C GLY A 50 -33.05 23.21 2.25
N TYR A 51 -33.24 22.50 1.12
CA TYR A 51 -33.09 21.05 1.08
C TYR A 51 -32.61 20.56 -0.30
N ILE A 52 -31.97 19.40 -0.33
CA ILE A 52 -31.57 18.71 -1.55
C ILE A 52 -32.63 17.68 -1.93
N PRO A 53 -33.22 17.74 -3.13
CA PRO A 53 -34.23 16.79 -3.56
C PRO A 53 -33.63 15.40 -3.74
N LEU A 54 -34.31 14.37 -3.23
CA LEU A 54 -33.89 12.96 -3.33
C LEU A 54 -34.72 12.17 -4.35
N ASP A 55 -35.69 12.82 -4.99
CA ASP A 55 -36.60 12.21 -5.95
C ASP A 55 -36.76 13.14 -7.18
N GLN A 56 -36.77 12.57 -8.38
CA GLN A 56 -37.01 13.29 -9.62
C GLN A 56 -38.47 13.72 -9.76
N ASP A 57 -39.38 13.05 -9.06
CA ASP A 57 -40.80 13.34 -9.07
C ASP A 57 -41.22 14.46 -8.09
N ASP A 58 -40.27 15.03 -7.35
CA ASP A 58 -40.51 16.19 -6.48
C ASP A 58 -41.13 17.36 -7.30
N PRO A 59 -42.28 17.92 -6.87
CA PRO A 59 -42.95 19.03 -7.56
C PRO A 59 -42.04 20.25 -7.78
N ASN A 60 -41.14 20.54 -6.86
CA ASN A 60 -40.20 21.66 -6.96
C ASN A 60 -39.12 21.37 -8.00
N VAL A 61 -38.67 20.12 -8.13
CA VAL A 61 -37.74 19.69 -9.19
C VAL A 61 -38.38 19.83 -10.56
N ARG A 62 -39.63 19.41 -10.71
CA ARG A 62 -40.38 19.56 -11.98
C ARG A 62 -40.57 21.02 -12.36
N THR A 63 -40.92 21.86 -11.39
CA THR A 63 -41.11 23.30 -11.60
C THR A 63 -39.81 23.98 -12.02
N GLU A 64 -38.71 23.66 -11.34
CA GLU A 64 -37.41 24.24 -11.66
C GLU A 64 -36.89 23.77 -13.02
N LYS A 65 -37.12 22.50 -13.37
CA LYS A 65 -36.81 21.97 -14.70
C LYS A 65 -37.56 22.72 -15.81
N LEU A 66 -38.87 22.95 -15.64
CA LEU A 66 -39.67 23.75 -16.58
C LEU A 66 -39.13 25.17 -16.70
N ARG A 67 -38.72 25.80 -15.59
CA ARG A 67 -38.11 27.13 -15.59
C ARG A 67 -36.80 27.18 -16.36
N GLU A 68 -35.94 26.16 -16.24
CA GLU A 68 -34.69 26.06 -17.01
C GLU A 68 -34.97 25.91 -18.51
N GLU A 69 -35.97 25.10 -18.88
CA GLU A 69 -36.43 24.91 -20.27
C GLU A 69 -37.00 26.21 -20.86
N GLU A 70 -37.88 26.91 -20.14
CA GLU A 70 -38.45 28.19 -20.58
C GLU A 70 -37.41 29.28 -20.79
N LYS A 71 -36.35 29.28 -19.97
CA LYS A 71 -35.23 30.23 -20.08
C LYS A 71 -34.15 29.79 -21.05
N ASN A 72 -34.35 28.68 -21.77
CA ASN A 72 -33.39 28.11 -22.73
C ASN A 72 -32.00 27.88 -22.11
N PHE A 73 -31.95 27.33 -20.90
CA PHE A 73 -30.67 26.95 -20.28
C PHE A 73 -30.00 25.87 -21.14
N THR A 74 -28.67 25.86 -21.17
CA THR A 74 -27.92 24.81 -21.86
C THR A 74 -28.13 23.47 -21.17
N THR A 75 -28.01 22.38 -21.92
CA THR A 75 -28.11 21.04 -21.33
C THR A 75 -27.03 20.85 -20.26
N CYS A 76 -27.44 20.46 -19.06
CA CYS A 76 -26.52 20.21 -17.96
C CYS A 76 -25.62 19.00 -18.24
N LEU A 77 -24.34 19.12 -17.90
CA LEU A 77 -23.31 18.07 -18.02
C LEU A 77 -22.89 17.49 -16.66
N CYS A 78 -23.73 17.63 -15.63
CA CYS A 78 -23.43 17.03 -14.33
C CYS A 78 -23.47 15.50 -14.39
N SER A 79 -22.91 14.84 -13.38
CA SER A 79 -22.85 13.37 -13.28
C SER A 79 -24.22 12.67 -13.34
N ASN A 80 -25.30 13.37 -12.98
CA ASN A 80 -26.65 12.82 -13.02
C ASN A 80 -27.33 13.01 -14.39
N CYS A 81 -26.89 13.99 -15.18
CA CYS A 81 -27.43 14.28 -16.52
C CYS A 81 -26.58 13.67 -17.65
N ASP A 82 -25.28 13.52 -17.43
CA ASP A 82 -24.32 12.90 -18.35
C ASP A 82 -23.36 11.97 -17.58
N PRO A 83 -23.82 10.77 -17.17
CA PRO A 83 -23.02 9.85 -16.37
C PRO A 83 -21.82 9.30 -17.13
N GLU A 84 -21.93 9.13 -18.45
CA GLU A 84 -20.83 8.63 -19.29
C GLU A 84 -19.75 9.69 -19.46
N GLY A 85 -20.12 10.93 -19.79
CA GLY A 85 -19.19 12.06 -19.85
C GLY A 85 -18.49 12.29 -18.52
N ALA A 86 -19.22 12.24 -17.40
CA ALA A 86 -18.65 12.37 -16.07
C ALA A 86 -17.65 11.25 -15.74
N LYS A 87 -17.95 9.99 -16.10
CA LYS A 87 -17.04 8.86 -15.91
C LYS A 87 -15.75 9.05 -16.71
N ASN A 88 -15.87 9.40 -18.00
CA ASN A 88 -14.73 9.66 -18.87
C ASN A 88 -13.85 10.79 -18.31
N LEU A 89 -14.46 11.88 -17.85
CA LEU A 89 -13.76 13.00 -17.23
C LEU A 89 -12.99 12.56 -15.96
N VAL A 90 -13.61 11.76 -15.10
CA VAL A 90 -12.96 11.23 -13.88
C VAL A 90 -11.75 10.36 -14.22
N GLU A 91 -11.85 9.49 -15.23
CA GLU A 91 -10.73 8.66 -15.69
C GLU A 91 -9.61 9.50 -16.34
N GLY A 92 -9.99 10.60 -16.99
CA GLY A 92 -9.09 11.56 -17.63
C GLY A 92 -8.41 12.55 -16.70
N PHE A 93 -8.87 12.73 -15.44
CA PHE A 93 -8.38 13.80 -14.56
C PHE A 93 -6.87 13.80 -14.36
N LYS A 94 -6.26 12.62 -14.26
CA LYS A 94 -4.81 12.44 -14.10
C LYS A 94 -3.98 12.97 -15.29
N TYR A 95 -4.62 13.30 -16.41
CA TYR A 95 -3.99 13.83 -17.61
C TYR A 95 -4.40 15.28 -17.92
N LEU A 96 -5.25 15.89 -17.07
CA LEU A 96 -5.55 17.30 -17.22
C LEU A 96 -4.35 18.15 -16.79
N THR A 97 -4.06 19.16 -17.60
CA THR A 97 -3.09 20.21 -17.35
C THR A 97 -3.81 21.55 -17.26
N THR A 98 -3.11 22.58 -16.80
CA THR A 98 -3.64 23.96 -16.79
C THR A 98 -4.14 24.41 -18.15
N ASP A 99 -3.51 23.93 -19.22
CA ASP A 99 -3.76 24.37 -20.60
C ASP A 99 -5.00 23.71 -21.19
N ASN A 100 -5.32 22.47 -20.80
CA ASN A 100 -6.44 21.70 -21.36
C ASN A 100 -7.66 21.62 -20.42
N PHE A 101 -7.53 22.04 -19.15
CA PHE A 101 -8.57 21.85 -18.14
C PHE A 101 -9.92 22.50 -18.51
N ALA A 102 -9.90 23.78 -18.90
CA ALA A 102 -11.13 24.56 -19.11
C ALA A 102 -11.98 23.99 -20.26
N GLU A 103 -11.33 23.58 -21.36
CA GLU A 103 -12.01 23.02 -22.51
C GLU A 103 -12.55 21.62 -22.20
N ASN A 104 -11.84 20.82 -21.42
CA ASN A 104 -12.25 19.45 -21.09
C ASN A 104 -13.33 19.37 -20.01
N ILE A 105 -13.42 20.33 -19.07
CA ILE A 105 -14.48 20.34 -18.05
C ILE A 105 -15.82 20.89 -18.56
N THR A 106 -15.79 21.62 -19.68
CA THR A 106 -16.98 22.23 -20.30
C THR A 106 -17.47 21.46 -21.53
N SER A 107 -16.66 20.53 -22.05
CA SER A 107 -17.00 19.68 -23.19
C SER A 107 -17.66 18.38 -22.72
N ARG A 108 -18.55 17.82 -23.57
CA ARG A 108 -19.15 16.49 -23.34
C ARG A 108 -18.14 15.34 -23.43
N ASN A 109 -17.13 15.52 -24.28
CA ASN A 109 -16.09 14.54 -24.52
C ASN A 109 -14.73 15.16 -24.21
N LEU A 110 -13.81 14.33 -23.75
CA LEU A 110 -12.41 14.72 -23.64
C LEU A 110 -11.84 15.00 -25.03
N LEU A 111 -11.05 16.06 -25.12
CA LEU A 111 -10.35 16.47 -26.35
C LEU A 111 -9.02 15.74 -26.53
N PHE A 112 -8.72 14.79 -25.65
CA PHE A 112 -7.54 13.94 -25.71
C PHE A 112 -7.94 12.50 -25.45
N ASP A 113 -7.16 11.59 -26.04
CA ASP A 113 -7.31 10.16 -25.78
C ASP A 113 -6.71 9.84 -24.41
N ILE A 114 -7.51 9.19 -23.55
CA ILE A 114 -7.00 8.63 -22.29
C ILE A 114 -6.02 7.50 -22.67
N PRO A 115 -4.72 7.61 -22.33
CA PRO A 115 -3.77 6.54 -22.57
C PRO A 115 -4.28 5.24 -21.94
N VAL A 116 -4.51 4.23 -22.77
CA VAL A 116 -4.86 2.89 -22.31
C VAL A 116 -3.72 2.42 -21.41
N SER A 117 -3.98 2.33 -20.11
CA SER A 117 -3.02 1.75 -19.18
C SER A 117 -2.83 0.29 -19.61
N MET A 118 -1.69 0.00 -20.24
CA MET A 118 -1.24 -1.38 -20.37
C MET A 118 -1.28 -1.96 -18.96
N VAL A 119 -2.07 -3.02 -18.76
CA VAL A 119 -2.05 -3.79 -17.53
C VAL A 119 -0.62 -4.30 -17.40
N VAL A 120 0.21 -3.55 -16.69
CA VAL A 120 1.56 -3.97 -16.36
C VAL A 120 1.34 -5.24 -15.55
N PRO A 121 1.80 -6.41 -16.02
CA PRO A 121 1.74 -7.62 -15.22
C PRO A 121 2.32 -7.26 -13.86
N LYS A 122 1.58 -7.52 -12.77
CA LYS A 122 2.09 -7.30 -11.41
C LYS A 122 3.51 -7.85 -11.38
N ALA A 123 4.48 -6.94 -11.36
CA ALA A 123 5.86 -7.33 -11.24
C ALA A 123 5.92 -8.21 -10.01
N THR A 124 6.41 -9.44 -10.16
CA THR A 124 6.65 -10.34 -9.04
C THR A 124 7.45 -9.54 -8.02
N THR A 125 6.75 -9.09 -6.99
CA THR A 125 7.29 -8.14 -6.02
C THR A 125 8.42 -8.88 -5.34
N THR A 126 9.66 -8.52 -5.66
CA THR A 126 10.78 -8.72 -4.74
C THR A 126 10.27 -8.17 -3.43
N GLN A 127 10.17 -9.03 -2.41
CA GLN A 127 9.63 -8.64 -1.11
C GLN A 127 10.29 -7.33 -0.70
N SER A 128 9.49 -6.27 -0.55
CA SER A 128 10.00 -4.99 -0.09
C SER A 128 10.77 -5.21 1.22
N PRO A 129 12.00 -4.69 1.35
CA PRO A 129 12.73 -4.78 2.61
C PRO A 129 11.99 -4.08 3.75
N VAL A 130 11.16 -3.09 3.41
CA VAL A 130 10.27 -2.40 4.34
C VAL A 130 8.90 -3.07 4.34
N LYS A 131 8.49 -3.54 5.52
CA LYS A 131 7.18 -4.14 5.79
C LYS A 131 6.30 -3.15 6.56
N ALA A 132 5.02 -3.49 6.71
CA ALA A 132 4.06 -2.65 7.44
C ALA A 132 4.30 -2.61 8.96
N ASP A 133 5.11 -3.52 9.49
CA ASP A 133 5.55 -3.59 10.88
C ASP A 133 6.92 -2.92 11.11
N THR A 134 7.66 -2.57 10.06
CA THR A 134 8.93 -1.85 10.17
C THR A 134 8.70 -0.49 10.85
N GLY A 135 9.42 -0.25 11.94
CA GLY A 135 9.34 0.96 12.76
C GLY A 135 8.43 0.86 14.00
N LYS A 136 7.74 -0.28 14.22
CA LYS A 136 6.94 -0.48 15.45
C LYS A 136 7.77 -0.85 16.67
N GLU A 137 8.92 -1.47 16.43
CA GLU A 137 9.91 -1.82 17.44
C GLU A 137 11.25 -1.18 17.06
N PRO A 138 12.11 -0.86 18.04
CA PRO A 138 13.45 -0.37 17.77
C PRO A 138 14.23 -1.33 16.87
N LEU A 139 15.06 -0.78 16.00
CA LEU A 139 15.97 -1.55 15.16
C LEU A 139 17.17 -2.05 15.98
N ASP A 140 18.04 -2.84 15.33
CA ASP A 140 19.35 -3.17 15.89
C ASP A 140 20.13 -1.90 16.24
N GLU A 141 20.96 -1.95 17.29
CA GLU A 141 21.58 -0.80 17.95
C GLU A 141 22.21 0.23 16.97
N GLU A 142 22.96 -0.22 15.97
CA GLU A 142 23.57 0.69 14.97
C GLU A 142 22.55 1.28 13.99
N LEU A 143 21.52 0.52 13.61
CA LEU A 143 20.46 0.99 12.71
C LEU A 143 19.50 1.96 13.42
N GLU A 144 19.27 1.76 14.71
CA GLU A 144 18.51 2.68 15.54
C GLU A 144 19.27 4.01 15.70
N THR A 145 20.58 3.93 16.01
CA THR A 145 21.46 5.11 16.06
C THR A 145 21.48 5.87 14.73
N PHE A 146 21.44 5.13 13.61
CA PHE A 146 21.33 5.72 12.28
C PHE A 146 19.98 6.45 12.09
N ALA A 147 18.86 5.85 12.53
CA ALA A 147 17.56 6.49 12.43
C ALA A 147 17.49 7.77 13.29
N GLU A 148 17.97 7.72 14.54
CA GLU A 148 18.07 8.90 15.42
C GLU A 148 18.91 10.01 14.80
N PHE A 149 20.04 9.65 14.18
CA PHE A 149 20.88 10.61 13.45
C PHE A 149 20.10 11.31 12.34
N LEU A 150 19.31 10.58 11.53
CA LEU A 150 18.54 11.17 10.45
C LEU A 150 17.44 12.11 10.95
N VAL A 151 16.76 11.77 12.06
CA VAL A 151 15.77 12.68 12.68
C VAL A 151 16.44 13.98 13.11
N SER A 152 17.63 13.88 13.73
CA SER A 152 18.35 15.07 14.21
C SER A 152 18.81 15.99 13.06
N GLU A 153 19.36 15.42 11.97
CA GLU A 153 19.77 16.18 10.80
C GLU A 153 18.55 16.79 10.07
N PHE A 154 17.44 16.07 9.99
CA PHE A 154 16.20 16.58 9.41
C PHE A 154 15.68 17.80 10.18
N ALA A 155 15.58 17.70 11.50
CA ALA A 155 15.13 18.80 12.35
C ALA A 155 16.07 20.01 12.24
N GLN A 156 17.39 19.78 12.25
CA GLN A 156 18.35 20.85 12.08
C GLN A 156 18.18 21.55 10.72
N PHE A 157 18.06 20.78 9.64
CA PHE A 157 17.85 21.33 8.30
C PHE A 157 16.54 22.10 8.20
N HIS A 158 15.44 21.56 8.76
CA HIS A 158 14.14 22.22 8.80
C HIS A 158 14.24 23.63 9.39
N TYR A 159 14.88 23.77 10.56
CA TYR A 159 15.04 25.08 11.22
C TYR A 159 16.01 26.03 10.52
N THR A 160 16.87 25.53 9.60
CA THR A 160 17.64 26.43 8.72
C THR A 160 16.80 27.04 7.60
N GLN A 161 15.75 26.34 7.17
CA GLN A 161 14.89 26.76 6.06
C GLN A 161 13.66 27.54 6.53
N ILE A 162 13.12 27.17 7.69
CA ILE A 162 11.89 27.72 8.25
C ILE A 162 12.17 28.21 9.66
N ASN A 163 11.90 29.49 9.91
CA ASN A 163 12.05 30.05 11.25
C ASN A 163 10.99 29.42 12.19
N PRO A 164 11.40 28.88 13.37
CA PRO A 164 10.49 28.27 14.33
C PRO A 164 9.26 29.12 14.68
N GLU A 165 9.38 30.45 14.68
CA GLU A 165 8.29 31.37 15.03
C GLU A 165 7.16 31.42 13.99
N TYR A 166 7.45 31.06 12.74
CA TYR A 166 6.50 31.07 11.63
C TYR A 166 6.19 29.67 11.08
N SER A 167 6.68 28.63 11.74
CA SER A 167 6.45 27.27 11.31
C SER A 167 5.06 26.81 11.72
N GLU A 168 4.25 26.38 10.77
CA GLU A 168 2.92 25.82 11.05
C GLU A 168 3.00 24.39 11.63
N PHE A 169 4.14 23.72 11.48
CA PHE A 169 4.34 22.31 11.84
C PHE A 169 5.74 22.06 12.40
N GLU A 170 5.85 21.12 13.34
CA GLU A 170 7.16 20.69 13.85
C GLU A 170 7.82 19.68 12.89
N PRO A 171 9.17 19.64 12.81
CA PRO A 171 9.85 18.68 11.94
C PRO A 171 9.55 17.22 12.32
N GLU A 172 9.31 16.94 13.59
CA GLU A 172 8.90 15.63 14.11
C GLU A 172 7.51 15.20 13.62
N GLU A 173 6.64 16.14 13.23
CA GLU A 173 5.33 15.81 12.64
C GLU A 173 5.46 15.30 11.20
N HIS A 174 6.59 15.61 10.54
CA HIS A 174 6.88 15.22 9.16
C HIS A 174 7.84 14.04 9.09
N PHE A 175 8.81 13.97 9.99
CA PHE A 175 9.84 12.94 9.95
C PHE A 175 10.28 12.57 11.37
N ALA A 176 9.52 11.66 11.99
CA ALA A 176 9.84 11.11 13.30
C ALA A 176 10.69 9.84 13.17
N ILE A 177 11.00 9.25 14.32
CA ILE A 177 11.76 8.00 14.41
C ILE A 177 11.14 6.87 13.58
N PHE A 178 9.80 6.82 13.49
CA PHE A 178 9.08 5.80 12.73
C PHE A 178 9.42 5.87 11.23
N GLU A 179 9.35 7.07 10.64
CA GLU A 179 9.72 7.31 9.24
C GLU A 179 11.21 7.04 9.03
N ALA A 180 12.06 7.52 9.94
CA ALA A 180 13.51 7.34 9.87
C ALA A 180 13.94 5.88 9.87
N GLN A 181 13.38 5.05 10.75
CA GLN A 181 13.64 3.60 10.80
C GLN A 181 13.29 2.92 9.48
N ARG A 182 12.16 3.29 8.87
CA ARG A 182 11.72 2.73 7.59
C ARG A 182 12.63 3.16 6.44
N VAL A 183 13.06 4.43 6.44
CA VAL A 183 14.02 4.96 5.46
C VAL A 183 15.36 4.25 5.56
N VAL A 184 15.90 4.04 6.77
CA VAL A 184 17.16 3.29 6.99
C VAL A 184 17.04 1.88 6.44
N VAL A 185 16.00 1.13 6.83
CA VAL A 185 15.78 -0.25 6.34
C VAL A 185 15.60 -0.29 4.81
N GLY A 186 14.86 0.66 4.26
CA GLY A 186 14.69 0.79 2.81
C GLY A 186 16.01 1.04 2.09
N PHE A 187 16.79 2.01 2.58
CA PHE A 187 18.07 2.39 1.99
C PHE A 187 19.09 1.25 2.03
N CYS A 188 19.26 0.61 3.19
CA CYS A 188 20.12 -0.56 3.34
C CYS A 188 19.64 -1.75 2.48
N GLY A 189 18.33 -1.87 2.28
CA GLY A 189 17.70 -2.86 1.41
C GLY A 189 17.76 -2.55 -0.09
N GLY A 190 18.36 -1.41 -0.48
CA GLY A 190 18.57 -1.05 -1.88
C GLY A 190 17.31 -0.62 -2.64
N VAL A 191 16.30 -0.06 -1.95
CA VAL A 191 15.12 0.49 -2.61
C VAL A 191 15.46 1.76 -3.41
N SER A 192 14.63 2.12 -4.39
CA SER A 192 14.84 3.32 -5.19
C SER A 192 14.57 4.60 -4.39
N ASN A 193 15.19 5.71 -4.79
CA ASN A 193 14.98 7.01 -4.14
C ASN A 193 13.50 7.41 -4.08
N LYS A 194 12.73 7.11 -5.13
CA LYS A 194 11.28 7.36 -5.16
C LYS A 194 10.55 6.64 -4.01
N VAL A 195 10.95 5.41 -3.70
CA VAL A 195 10.37 4.66 -2.58
C VAL A 195 10.82 5.27 -1.24
N LEU A 196 12.03 5.81 -1.15
CA LEU A 196 12.49 6.52 0.05
C LEU A 196 11.69 7.81 0.29
N GLU A 197 11.38 8.57 -0.77
CA GLU A 197 10.52 9.77 -0.69
C GLU A 197 9.12 9.42 -0.18
N ASP A 198 8.53 8.33 -0.69
CA ASP A 198 7.25 7.83 -0.21
C ASP A 198 7.30 7.42 1.28
N LEU A 199 8.44 6.89 1.76
CA LEU A 199 8.62 6.48 3.16
C LEU A 199 8.79 7.66 4.12
N VAL A 200 9.29 8.80 3.64
CA VAL A 200 9.37 10.06 4.41
C VAL A 200 8.00 10.73 4.53
N GLY A 201 6.99 10.29 3.76
CA GLY A 201 5.62 10.80 3.85
C GLY A 201 5.14 11.56 2.60
N GLY A 202 5.88 11.49 1.49
CA GLY A 202 5.46 12.03 0.18
C GLY A 202 5.36 13.56 0.08
N GLY A 203 5.52 14.28 1.19
CA GLY A 203 5.45 15.74 1.30
C GLY A 203 6.79 16.43 1.56
N ALA A 204 7.91 15.70 1.60
CA ALA A 204 9.22 16.32 1.79
C ALA A 204 9.55 17.22 0.61
N HIS A 205 9.90 18.48 0.89
CA HIS A 205 10.31 19.43 -0.13
C HIS A 205 11.56 18.90 -0.86
N ASP A 206 11.68 19.16 -2.17
CA ASP A 206 12.78 18.64 -3.01
C ASP A 206 14.18 18.84 -2.38
N THR A 207 14.39 19.94 -1.66
CA THR A 207 15.65 20.25 -0.97
C THR A 207 15.89 19.41 0.28
N GLN A 208 14.83 19.07 1.04
CA GLN A 208 14.92 18.24 2.25
C GLN A 208 15.28 16.79 1.91
N MET A 209 14.72 16.24 0.83
CA MET A 209 15.06 14.88 0.38
C MET A 209 16.49 14.77 -0.14
N VAL A 210 16.96 15.78 -0.88
CA VAL A 210 18.37 15.84 -1.30
C VAL A 210 19.31 15.83 -0.10
N HIS A 211 18.99 16.61 0.94
CA HIS A 211 19.75 16.64 2.17
C HIS A 211 19.76 15.27 2.86
N LEU A 212 18.61 14.63 3.07
CA LEU A 212 18.51 13.30 3.69
C LEU A 212 19.31 12.23 2.92
N LEU A 213 19.23 12.22 1.58
CA LEU A 213 19.99 11.28 0.76
C LEU A 213 21.51 11.48 0.89
N GLU A 214 21.97 12.71 1.09
CA GLU A 214 23.38 13.01 1.36
C GLU A 214 23.80 12.50 2.75
N ARG A 215 23.00 12.76 3.78
CA ARG A 215 23.24 12.28 5.16
C ARG A 215 23.25 10.75 5.24
N LEU A 216 22.35 10.08 4.50
CA LEU A 216 22.32 8.62 4.39
C LEU A 216 23.65 8.07 3.87
N LYS A 217 24.17 8.66 2.77
CA LYS A 217 25.46 8.25 2.20
C LYS A 217 26.61 8.53 3.17
N GLU A 218 26.62 9.69 3.80
CA GLU A 218 27.66 10.06 4.77
C GLU A 218 27.70 9.10 5.95
N TYR A 219 26.55 8.75 6.52
CA TYR A 219 26.48 7.82 7.64
C TYR A 219 27.01 6.43 7.25
N THR A 220 26.72 5.93 6.04
CA THR A 220 27.28 4.65 5.58
C THR A 220 28.80 4.65 5.41
N GLY A 221 29.43 5.83 5.36
CA GLY A 221 30.88 5.98 5.38
C GLY A 221 31.50 5.95 6.79
N LYS A 222 30.70 5.99 7.86
CA LYS A 222 31.20 5.96 9.24
C LYS A 222 31.80 4.60 9.58
N ALA A 223 32.87 4.61 10.35
CA ALA A 223 33.54 3.39 10.80
C ALA A 223 32.60 2.48 11.62
N SER A 224 31.72 3.04 12.45
CA SER A 224 30.72 2.28 13.23
C SER A 224 29.83 1.43 12.33
N TYR A 225 29.26 2.05 11.30
CA TYR A 225 28.38 1.37 10.36
C TYR A 225 29.13 0.31 9.53
N LEU A 226 30.36 0.60 9.09
CA LEU A 226 31.18 -0.37 8.36
C LEU A 226 31.57 -1.59 9.22
N ASP A 227 31.85 -1.38 10.51
CA ASP A 227 32.13 -2.46 11.45
C ASP A 227 30.88 -3.29 11.73
N TYR A 228 29.72 -2.66 11.87
CA TYR A 228 28.42 -3.35 11.98
C TYR A 228 28.14 -4.24 10.77
N VAL A 229 28.31 -3.72 9.53
CA VAL A 229 28.13 -4.51 8.31
C VAL A 229 29.07 -5.72 8.28
N ARG A 230 30.33 -5.54 8.71
CA ARG A 230 31.30 -6.65 8.80
C ARG A 230 30.87 -7.71 9.81
N GLN A 231 30.32 -7.31 10.96
CA GLN A 231 29.82 -8.25 11.96
C GLN A 231 28.65 -9.08 11.39
N LEU A 232 27.71 -8.44 10.71
CA LEU A 232 26.59 -9.13 10.04
C LEU A 232 27.07 -10.16 8.99
N GLU A 233 28.11 -9.83 8.23
CA GLU A 233 28.70 -10.76 7.25
C GLU A 233 29.29 -12.00 7.94
N VAL A 234 30.03 -11.80 9.04
CA VAL A 234 30.61 -12.89 9.82
C VAL A 234 29.52 -13.77 10.43
N GLU A 235 28.48 -13.18 11.01
CA GLU A 235 27.35 -13.93 11.57
C GLU A 235 26.61 -14.75 10.51
N ARG A 236 26.42 -14.18 9.31
CA ARG A 236 25.81 -14.88 8.18
C ARG A 236 26.64 -16.09 7.74
N GLU A 237 27.95 -15.93 7.64
CA GLU A 237 28.86 -17.02 7.30
C GLU A 237 28.85 -18.14 8.35
N GLN A 238 28.90 -17.78 9.64
CA GLN A 238 28.81 -18.74 10.74
C GLN A 238 27.49 -19.50 10.72
N ALA A 239 26.36 -18.81 10.51
CA ALA A 239 25.05 -19.42 10.41
C ALA A 239 24.94 -20.37 9.20
N GLU A 240 25.54 -20.01 8.05
CA GLU A 240 25.59 -20.88 6.88
C GLU A 240 26.46 -22.12 7.13
N GLU A 241 27.61 -21.97 7.77
CA GLU A 241 28.48 -23.07 8.14
C GLU A 241 27.79 -24.03 9.14
N GLU A 242 27.08 -23.50 10.13
CA GLU A 242 26.31 -24.30 11.08
C GLU A 242 25.20 -25.08 10.37
N LYS A 243 24.49 -24.45 9.43
CA LYS A 243 23.48 -25.13 8.58
C LYS A 243 24.12 -26.25 7.75
N ARG A 244 25.28 -26.01 7.15
CA ARG A 244 26.02 -27.02 6.38
C ARG A 244 26.42 -28.21 7.27
N LYS A 245 26.93 -27.96 8.48
CA LYS A 245 27.27 -28.99 9.48
C LYS A 245 26.04 -29.82 9.89
N LYS A 246 24.90 -29.17 10.17
CA LYS A 246 23.64 -29.86 10.50
C LYS A 246 23.15 -30.77 9.35
N VAL A 247 23.24 -30.30 8.11
CA VAL A 247 22.87 -31.09 6.92
C VAL A 247 23.82 -32.29 6.76
N ALA A 248 25.13 -32.08 6.92
CA ALA A 248 26.12 -33.16 6.84
C ALA A 248 25.87 -34.25 7.89
N ALA A 249 25.67 -33.87 9.16
CA ALA A 249 25.38 -34.80 10.24
C ALA A 249 24.08 -35.60 10.00
N ARG A 250 23.03 -34.95 9.48
CA ARG A 250 21.78 -35.63 9.10
C ARG A 250 21.98 -36.64 7.98
N ASN A 251 22.78 -36.31 6.98
CA ASN A 251 23.08 -37.20 5.86
C ASN A 251 23.90 -38.41 6.33
N GLU A 252 24.89 -38.20 7.20
CA GLU A 252 25.71 -39.26 7.79
C GLU A 252 24.86 -40.22 8.64
N ALA A 253 24.03 -39.71 9.54
CA ALA A 253 23.10 -40.52 10.33
C ALA A 253 22.11 -41.32 9.46
N THR A 254 21.68 -40.75 8.33
CA THR A 254 20.82 -41.44 7.36
C THR A 254 21.57 -42.59 6.67
N LEU A 255 22.84 -42.39 6.32
CA LEU A 255 23.69 -43.40 5.70
C LEU A 255 23.97 -44.55 6.67
N GLU A 256 24.28 -44.24 7.93
CA GLU A 256 24.48 -45.20 9.02
C GLU A 256 23.24 -46.07 9.21
N ARG A 257 22.05 -45.46 9.28
CA ARG A 257 20.78 -46.18 9.41
C ARG A 257 20.49 -47.09 8.21
N ARG A 258 20.89 -46.68 7.00
CA ARG A 258 20.78 -47.54 5.80
C ARG A 258 21.74 -48.72 5.86
N ARG A 259 22.97 -48.52 6.33
CA ARG A 259 23.96 -49.59 6.54
C ARG A 259 23.48 -50.63 7.54
N GLN A 260 23.00 -50.17 8.71
CA GLN A 260 22.45 -51.05 9.75
C GLN A 260 21.26 -51.88 9.24
N LYS A 261 20.30 -51.26 8.52
CA LYS A 261 19.17 -51.98 7.90
C LYS A 261 19.63 -53.01 6.87
N ALA A 262 20.63 -52.67 6.04
CA ALA A 262 21.18 -53.60 5.06
C ALA A 262 21.85 -54.81 5.73
N GLU A 263 22.60 -54.57 6.81
CA GLU A 263 23.25 -55.64 7.58
C GLU A 263 22.23 -56.53 8.30
N GLU A 264 21.21 -55.95 8.93
CA GLU A 264 20.12 -56.70 9.57
C GLU A 264 19.35 -57.55 8.54
N THR A 265 19.09 -57.01 7.35
CA THR A 265 18.44 -57.75 6.26
C THR A 265 19.31 -58.93 5.79
N LYS A 266 20.63 -58.74 5.67
CA LYS A 266 21.57 -59.82 5.36
C LYS A 266 21.54 -60.92 6.43
N ARG A 267 21.58 -60.55 7.72
CA ARG A 267 21.50 -61.53 8.83
C ARG A 267 20.21 -62.34 8.78
N LYS A 268 19.05 -61.68 8.64
CA LYS A 268 17.75 -62.36 8.50
C LYS A 268 17.70 -63.31 7.29
N ASN A 269 18.30 -62.93 6.17
CA ASN A 269 18.38 -63.78 4.97
C ASN A 269 19.24 -65.02 5.20
N VAL A 270 20.38 -64.89 5.90
CA VAL A 270 21.25 -66.02 6.26
C VAL A 270 20.53 -66.98 7.20
N GLU A 271 19.91 -66.48 8.28
CA GLU A 271 19.13 -67.30 9.21
C GLU A 271 17.99 -68.05 8.49
N LYS A 272 17.27 -67.37 7.58
CA LYS A 272 16.19 -67.99 6.79
C LYS A 272 16.72 -69.06 5.84
N ALA A 273 17.89 -68.85 5.23
CA ALA A 273 18.55 -69.84 4.38
C ALA A 273 18.99 -71.07 5.18
N GLU A 274 19.54 -70.88 6.38
CA GLU A 274 19.91 -71.98 7.28
C GLU A 274 18.70 -72.77 7.78
N ALA A 275 17.62 -72.07 8.19
CA ALA A 275 16.37 -72.70 8.59
C ALA A 275 15.75 -73.55 7.46
N ASN A 276 15.73 -73.01 6.24
CA ASN A 276 15.28 -73.75 5.05
C ASN A 276 16.15 -74.98 4.77
N LYS A 277 17.47 -74.86 4.95
CA LYS A 277 18.42 -75.99 4.78
C LYS A 277 18.17 -77.08 5.82
N ARG A 278 17.94 -76.70 7.09
CA ARG A 278 17.57 -77.63 8.18
C ARG A 278 16.24 -78.34 7.93
N GLN A 279 15.21 -77.62 7.47
CA GLN A 279 13.93 -78.22 7.10
C GLN A 279 14.08 -79.24 5.97
N ARG A 280 14.84 -78.91 4.92
CA ARG A 280 15.12 -79.84 3.81
C ARG A 280 15.87 -81.10 4.24
N LEU A 281 16.79 -80.99 5.19
CA LEU A 281 17.51 -82.14 5.76
C LEU A 281 16.58 -83.06 6.57
N MET A 282 15.67 -82.48 7.38
CA MET A 282 14.68 -83.24 8.14
C MET A 282 13.61 -83.92 7.28
N SER A 283 13.21 -83.31 6.15
CA SER A 283 12.28 -83.95 5.21
C SER A 283 12.92 -85.12 4.45
N ARG A 284 14.25 -85.15 4.34
CA ARG A 284 15.00 -86.17 3.59
C ARG A 284 15.37 -87.39 4.43
N THR A 285 15.28 -87.29 5.76
CA THR A 285 15.52 -88.39 6.73
C THR A 285 14.25 -89.14 7.11
N LYS A 286 13.08 -88.72 6.58
CA LYS A 286 11.76 -89.34 6.82
C LYS A 286 11.26 -90.22 5.67
N ASN A 287 12.04 -90.37 4.59
CA ASN A 287 11.86 -91.36 3.53
C ASN A 287 12.99 -92.38 3.60
#